data_AF-A0A352UIA8-F1
#
_entry.id   AF-A0A352UIA8-F1
#
_cell.length_a   1.000
_cell.length_b   1.000
_cell.length_c   1.000
_cell.angle_alpha   90.00
_cell.angle_beta   90.00
_cell.angle_gamma   90.00
#
_symmetry.space_group_name_H-M   'P 1'
#
loop_
_entity.id
_entity.type
_entity.pdbx_description
1 polymer ?
#
loop_
_entity_poly.entity_id
_entity_poly.type
_entity_poly.pdbx_seq_one_letter_code
_entity_poly.pdbx_strand_id
1 'polypeptide(L)' 'LSKFSCAAVELTEATQVNPYDTEGTAEQLYQALRMPHTERVRRWRSQMNAVTENTARAWGENFFQELQLP' A
#
# COMPACT_ATOMS: atom_id res chain seq x y z
N LEU A 1 -4.50 -1.81 6.10
CA LEU A 1 -5.00 -1.42 4.77
C LEU A 1 -6.11 -2.37 4.38
N SER A 2 -7.27 -1.87 3.94
CA SER A 2 -8.32 -2.78 3.44
C SER A 2 -7.82 -3.47 2.18
N LYS A 3 -7.95 -4.79 2.11
CA LYS A 3 -7.58 -5.57 0.91
C LYS A 3 -8.38 -5.21 -0.35
N PHE A 4 -9.51 -4.50 -0.17
CA PHE A 4 -10.38 -4.04 -1.26
C PHE A 4 -10.05 -2.61 -1.72
N SER A 5 -9.09 -1.94 -1.09
CA SER A 5 -8.63 -0.63 -1.58
C SER A 5 -7.75 -0.82 -2.82
N CYS A 6 -7.86 0.08 -3.81
CA CYS A 6 -6.98 0.03 -4.99
C CYS A 6 -5.49 0.12 -4.59
N ALA A 7 -5.19 0.87 -3.53
CA ALA A 7 -3.84 0.98 -2.98
C ALA A 7 -3.27 -0.36 -2.46
N ALA A 8 -4.10 -1.38 -2.18
CA ALA A 8 -3.60 -2.68 -1.73
C ALA A 8 -2.77 -3.42 -2.79
N VAL A 9 -2.96 -3.10 -4.08
CA VAL A 9 -2.19 -3.65 -5.19
C VAL A 9 -0.76 -3.08 -5.20
N GLU A 10 -0.60 -1.81 -4.84
CA GLU A 10 0.69 -1.10 -4.82
C GLU A 10 1.41 -1.25 -3.47
N LEU A 11 0.65 -1.24 -2.37
CA LEU A 11 1.15 -1.29 -1.00
C LEU A 11 1.15 -2.73 -0.47
N THR A 12 1.88 -3.61 -1.16
CA THR A 12 1.87 -5.07 -0.92
C THR A 12 2.37 -5.48 0.47
N GLU A 13 3.30 -4.72 1.05
CA GLU A 13 3.85 -4.97 2.38
C GLU A 13 2.99 -4.41 3.53
N ALA A 14 1.89 -3.71 3.22
CA ALA A 14 0.97 -3.21 4.24
C ALA A 14 0.39 -4.36 5.06
N THR A 15 0.09 -4.10 6.34
CA THR A 15 -0.80 -5.01 7.08
C THR A 15 -2.19 -4.94 6.44
N GLN A 16 -2.52 -5.95 5.65
CA GLN A 16 -3.81 -6.07 4.98
C GLN A 16 -4.88 -6.59 5.95
N VAL A 17 -6.08 -6.04 5.86
CA VAL A 17 -7.25 -6.44 6.64
C VAL A 17 -8.44 -6.68 5.71
N ASN A 18 -9.31 -7.61 6.09
CA ASN A 18 -10.63 -7.73 5.50
C ASN A 18 -11.62 -6.94 6.37
N PRO A 19 -12.13 -5.77 5.93
CA PRO A 19 -12.99 -4.93 6.76
C PRO A 19 -14.34 -5.57 7.14
N TYR A 20 -14.76 -6.63 6.44
CA TYR A 20 -15.97 -7.39 6.77
C TYR A 20 -15.72 -8.50 7.81
N ASP A 21 -14.47 -8.71 8.19
CA ASP A 21 -14.05 -9.69 9.18
C ASP A 21 -13.42 -8.95 10.37
N THR A 22 -14.25 -8.73 11.40
CA THR A 22 -13.87 -7.96 12.58
C THR A 22 -12.82 -8.69 13.42
N GLU A 23 -12.93 -10.01 13.55
CA GLU A 23 -11.99 -10.84 14.29
C GLU A 23 -10.63 -10.90 13.58
N GLY A 24 -10.62 -11.16 12.27
CA GLY A 24 -9.40 -11.11 11.48
C GLY A 24 -8.76 -9.72 11.45
N THR A 25 -9.57 -8.65 11.46
CA THR A 25 -9.04 -7.28 11.58
C THR A 25 -8.39 -7.05 12.95
N ALA A 26 -9.01 -7.53 14.03
CA ALA A 26 -8.44 -7.42 15.38
C ALA A 26 -7.12 -8.18 15.50
N GLU A 27 -7.04 -9.39 14.95
CA GLU A 27 -5.81 -10.20 14.92
C GLU A 27 -4.70 -9.49 14.15
N GLN A 28 -5.00 -8.97 12.94
CA GLN A 28 -4.01 -8.26 12.14
C GLN A 28 -3.51 -6.97 12.82
N LEU A 29 -4.39 -6.25 13.52
CA LEU A 29 -3.99 -5.09 14.32
C LEU A 29 -3.09 -5.51 15.50
N TYR A 30 -3.45 -6.60 16.20
CA TYR A 30 -2.65 -7.15 17.29
C TYR A 30 -1.23 -7.50 16.84
N GLN A 31 -1.11 -8.17 15.69
CA GLN A 31 0.18 -8.51 15.08
C GLN A 31 0.96 -7.25 14.67
N ALA A 32 0.29 -6.26 14.06
CA ALA A 32 0.94 -5.00 13.66
C ALA A 32 1.51 -4.23 14.85
N LEU A 33 0.80 -4.17 15.98
CA LEU A 33 1.26 -3.50 17.20
C LEU A 33 2.49 -4.18 17.81
N ARG A 34 2.60 -5.51 17.68
CA ARG A 34 3.71 -6.32 18.19
C ARG A 34 4.85 -6.51 17.19
N MET A 35 4.72 -5.99 15.97
CA MET A 35 5.71 -6.12 14.93
C MET A 35 7.06 -5.53 15.36
N PRO A 36 8.18 -6.28 15.24
CA PRO A 36 9.51 -5.78 15.57
C PRO A 36 9.83 -4.49 14.80
N HIS A 37 10.56 -3.58 15.43
CA HIS A 37 10.90 -2.30 14.83
C HIS A 37 11.61 -2.44 13.47
N THR A 38 12.54 -3.40 13.36
CA THR A 38 13.28 -3.68 12.11
C THR A 38 12.34 -4.06 10.97
N GLU A 39 11.35 -4.91 11.24
CA GLU A 39 10.34 -5.32 10.27
C GLU A 39 9.42 -4.15 9.89
N ARG A 40 8.99 -3.33 10.87
CA ARG A 40 8.19 -2.12 10.59
C ARG A 40 8.92 -1.17 9.65
N VAL A 41 10.21 -0.92 9.89
CA VAL A 41 11.03 -0.04 9.05
C VAL A 41 11.20 -0.62 7.65
N ARG A 42 11.46 -1.94 7.53
CA ARG A 42 11.59 -2.62 6.22
C ARG A 42 10.32 -2.46 5.39
N ARG A 43 9.16 -2.80 5.95
CA ARG A 43 7.86 -2.68 5.27
C ARG A 43 7.52 -1.24 4.92
N TRP A 44 7.78 -0.31 5.83
CA TRP A 44 7.53 1.11 5.60
C TRP A 44 8.39 1.65 4.45
N ARG A 45 9.69 1.33 4.41
CA ARG A 45 10.58 1.74 3.31
C ARG A 45 10.09 1.22 1.96
N SER A 46 9.74 -0.06 1.89
CA SER A 46 9.21 -0.66 0.66
C SER A 46 7.95 0.05 0.17
N GLN A 47 7.00 0.33 1.07
CA GLN A 47 5.77 1.03 0.72
C GLN A 47 6.02 2.50 0.37
N MET A 48 6.97 3.16 1.05
CA MET A 48 7.27 4.56 0.77
C MET A 48 7.93 4.73 -0.58
N ASN A 49 8.81 3.81 -1.00
CA ASN A 49 9.35 3.79 -2.36
C ASN A 49 8.21 3.77 -3.39
N ALA A 50 7.25 2.85 -3.24
CA ALA A 50 6.10 2.75 -4.15
C ALA A 50 5.28 4.05 -4.21
N VAL A 51 5.03 4.70 -3.07
CA VAL A 51 4.31 5.99 -3.00
C VAL A 51 5.10 7.12 -3.67
N THR A 52 6.42 7.17 -3.47
CA THR A 52 7.27 8.24 -4.02
C THR A 52 7.57 8.07 -5.51
N GLU A 53 7.52 6.85 -6.03
CA GLU A 53 7.67 6.56 -7.45
C GLU A 53 6.37 6.84 -8.21
N ASN A 54 5.22 6.42 -7.66
CA ASN A 54 3.91 6.53 -8.31
C ASN A 54 3.16 7.80 -7.87
N THR A 55 3.75 8.96 -8.15
CA THR A 55 3.13 10.25 -7.78
C THR A 55 2.00 10.64 -8.73
N ALA A 56 1.09 11.50 -8.26
CA ALA A 56 0.05 12.10 -9.11
C ALA A 56 0.63 12.85 -10.32
N ARG A 57 1.83 13.45 -10.16
CA ARG A 57 2.55 14.09 -11.27
C ARG A 57 2.98 13.06 -12.31
N ALA A 58 3.64 11.99 -11.89
CA ALA A 58 4.09 10.92 -12.79
C ALA A 58 2.89 10.29 -13.52
N TRP A 59 1.79 10.04 -12.82
CA TRP A 59 0.55 9.58 -13.44
C TRP A 59 0.02 10.53 -14.51
N GLY A 60 -0.03 11.84 -14.23
CA GLY A 60 -0.49 12.84 -15.18
C GLY A 60 0.41 12.94 -16.42
N GLU A 61 1.73 12.92 -16.24
CA GLU A 61 2.69 12.90 -17.34
C GLU A 61 2.54 11.66 -18.22
N ASN A 62 2.40 10.48 -17.62
CA ASN A 62 2.17 9.21 -18.35
C ASN A 62 0.83 9.23 -19.10
N PHE A 63 -0.24 9.71 -18.46
CA PHE A 63 -1.56 9.81 -19.08
C PHE A 63 -1.54 10.70 -20.34
N PHE A 64 -0.87 11.87 -20.26
CA PHE A 64 -0.73 12.74 -21.42
C PHE A 64 0.11 12.12 -22.53
N GLN A 65 1.18 11.39 -22.19
CA GLN A 65 1.97 10.66 -23.17
C GLN A 65 1.12 9.61 -23.89
N GLU A 66 0.38 8.79 -23.16
CA GLU A 66 -0.49 7.76 -23.74
C GLU A 66 -1.58 8.36 -24.64
N LEU A 67 -2.16 9.50 -24.26
CA LEU A 67 -3.17 10.18 -25.07
C LEU A 67 -2.63 10.73 -26.40
N GLN A 68 -1.33 11.03 -26.48
CA GLN A 68 -0.67 11.56 -27.68
C GLN A 68 -0.05 10.48 -28.57
N LEU A 69 -0.05 9.22 -28.14
CA LEU A 69 0.36 8.10 -28.99
C LEU A 69 -0.70 7.89 -30.08
N PRO A 70 -0.31 7.84 -31.38
CA PRO A 70 -1.23 7.60 -32.48
C PRO A 70 -1.81 6.18 -32.51
#